data_AF-A0A6M2AVL7-F1
#
_entry.id   AF-A0A6M2AVL7-F1
#
_cell.length_a   1.000
_cell.length_b   1.000
_cell.length_c   1.000
_cell.angle_alpha   90.00
_cell.angle_beta   90.00
_cell.angle_gamma   90.00
#
_symmetry.space_group_name_H-M   'P 1'
#
loop_
_entity.id
_entity.type
_entity.pdbx_description
1 polymer ?
#
loop_
_entity_poly.entity_id
_entity_poly.type
_entity_poly.pdbx_seq_one_letter_code
_entity_poly.pdbx_strand_id
1 'polypeptide(L)'
;MEVKKSLSYLRAKKKVETLKGFYSHLLVFVVVNIIVLLFSANVFNNKPLDFKNWSNYAFAFFWGIGLVSHAIYVFFEFKLENVFLKRWEEKKIKQFLEEQ
;
A
#
# COMPACT_ATOMS: atom_id res chain seq x y z
N MET A 1 -32.07 6.70 -5.21
CA MET A 1 -31.00 6.37 -6.17
C MET A 1 -29.71 7.18 -5.91
N GLU A 2 -29.80 8.46 -5.55
CA GLU A 2 -28.64 9.33 -5.28
C GLU A 2 -27.77 8.90 -4.08
N VAL A 3 -28.38 8.47 -2.96
CA VAL A 3 -27.65 8.02 -1.75
C VAL A 3 -26.77 6.79 -2.03
N LYS A 4 -27.19 5.90 -2.93
CA LYS A 4 -26.38 4.73 -3.32
C LYS A 4 -25.14 5.14 -4.14
N LYS A 5 -25.28 6.21 -4.94
CA LYS A 5 -24.20 6.78 -5.78
C LYS A 5 -23.20 7.56 -4.92
N SER A 6 -23.64 8.25 -3.88
CA SER A 6 -22.74 8.93 -2.93
C SER A 6 -21.95 7.94 -2.07
N LEU A 7 -22.58 6.85 -1.60
CA LEU A 7 -21.90 5.81 -0.83
C LEU A 7 -20.85 5.05 -1.66
N SER A 8 -21.15 4.70 -2.92
CA SER A 8 -20.17 4.06 -3.79
C SER A 8 -19.00 5.00 -4.11
N TYR A 9 -19.29 6.29 -4.32
CA TYR A 9 -18.28 7.32 -4.52
C TYR A 9 -17.37 7.50 -3.30
N LEU A 10 -17.93 7.56 -2.09
CA LEU A 10 -17.14 7.68 -0.85
C LEU A 10 -16.22 6.47 -0.62
N ARG A 11 -16.72 5.24 -0.87
CA ARG A 11 -15.89 4.02 -0.81
C ARG A 11 -14.75 4.07 -1.84
N ALA A 12 -15.05 4.45 -3.08
CA ALA A 12 -14.04 4.57 -4.12
C ALA A 12 -13.01 5.66 -3.79
N LYS A 13 -13.44 6.80 -3.26
CA LYS A 13 -12.57 7.90 -2.84
C LYS A 13 -11.61 7.47 -1.73
N LYS A 14 -12.13 6.83 -0.67
CA LYS A 14 -11.31 6.32 0.45
C LYS A 14 -10.26 5.33 -0.06
N LYS A 15 -10.64 4.42 -0.97
CA LYS A 15 -9.71 3.47 -1.62
C LYS A 15 -8.58 4.17 -2.36
N VAL A 16 -8.89 5.21 -3.14
CA VAL A 16 -7.89 5.97 -3.89
C VAL A 16 -6.95 6.73 -2.95
N GLU A 17 -7.47 7.33 -1.88
CA GLU A 17 -6.65 8.03 -0.88
C GLU A 17 -5.68 7.08 -0.18
N THR A 18 -6.13 5.90 0.24
CA THR A 18 -5.27 4.88 0.86
C THR A 18 -4.19 4.38 -0.11
N LEU A 19 -4.55 4.15 -1.39
CA LEU A 19 -3.58 3.77 -2.42
C LEU A 19 -2.54 4.87 -2.66
N LYS A 20 -2.97 6.14 -2.74
CA LYS A 20 -2.08 7.28 -2.93
C LYS A 20 -1.04 7.38 -1.82
N GLY A 21 -1.45 7.19 -0.56
CA GLY A 21 -0.54 7.16 0.59
C GLY A 21 0.51 6.07 0.45
N PHE A 22 0.09 4.84 0.10
CA PHE A 22 0.99 3.72 -0.11
C PHE A 22 1.98 3.95 -1.26
N TYR A 23 1.51 4.40 -2.43
CA TYR A 23 2.36 4.66 -3.58
C TYR A 23 3.37 5.78 -3.33
N SER A 24 2.99 6.82 -2.59
CA SER A 24 3.92 7.87 -2.16
C SER A 24 5.05 7.29 -1.30
N HIS A 25 4.69 6.48 -0.31
CA HIS A 25 5.67 5.83 0.57
C HIS A 25 6.59 4.85 -0.20
N LEU A 26 6.02 4.07 -1.12
CA LEU A 26 6.77 3.18 -2.00
C LEU A 26 7.74 3.94 -2.91
N LEU A 27 7.30 5.06 -3.49
CA LEU A 27 8.13 5.88 -4.37
C LEU A 27 9.31 6.47 -3.60
N VAL A 28 9.07 7.03 -2.41
CA VAL A 28 10.13 7.53 -1.52
C VAL A 28 11.10 6.39 -1.16
N PHE A 29 10.59 5.22 -0.80
CA PHE A 29 11.41 4.05 -0.51
C PHE A 29 12.32 3.69 -1.69
N VAL A 30 11.78 3.58 -2.91
CA VAL A 30 12.56 3.23 -4.11
C VAL A 30 13.62 4.29 -4.41
N VAL A 31 13.26 5.57 -4.41
CA VAL A 31 14.20 6.67 -4.71
C VAL A 31 15.34 6.73 -3.70
N VAL A 32 15.03 6.67 -2.40
CA VAL A 32 16.05 6.72 -1.34
C VAL A 32 16.96 5.49 -1.41
N ASN A 33 16.42 4.29 -1.61
CA ASN A 33 17.23 3.09 -1.74
C ASN A 33 18.17 3.14 -2.94
N ILE A 34 17.71 3.64 -4.10
CA ILE A 34 18.57 3.81 -5.28
C ILE A 34 19.71 4.77 -4.96
N ILE A 35 19.41 5.92 -4.34
CA ILE A 35 20.45 6.90 -3.96
C ILE A 35 21.47 6.27 -3.01
N VAL A 36 21.01 5.62 -1.95
CA VAL A 36 21.89 4.94 -0.97
C VAL A 36 22.76 3.89 -1.65
N LEU A 37 22.20 3.12 -2.58
CA LEU A 37 22.93 2.09 -3.32
C LEU A 37 23.99 2.71 -4.25
N LEU A 38 23.68 3.79 -4.95
CA LEU A 38 24.64 4.52 -5.81
C LEU A 38 25.79 5.13 -5.00
N PHE A 39 25.48 5.74 -3.85
CA PHE A 39 26.49 6.29 -2.94
C PHE A 39 27.36 5.18 -2.32
N SER A 40 26.73 4.11 -1.84
CA SER A 40 27.42 2.94 -1.28
C SER A 40 28.35 2.27 -2.28
N ALA A 41 27.93 2.18 -3.53
CA ALA A 41 28.67 1.51 -4.60
C ALA A 41 29.90 2.30 -5.07
N ASN A 42 30.21 3.44 -4.46
CA ASN A 42 31.30 4.33 -4.86
C ASN A 42 31.21 4.78 -6.33
N VAL A 43 30.01 4.82 -6.92
CA VAL A 43 29.81 5.22 -8.34
C VAL A 43 30.35 6.62 -8.63
N PHE A 44 30.32 7.51 -7.64
CA PHE A 44 30.81 8.88 -7.76
C PHE A 44 32.27 9.06 -7.31
N ASN A 45 32.92 8.00 -6.83
CA ASN A 45 34.32 8.01 -6.43
C ASN A 45 35.14 7.22 -7.46
N ASN A 46 36.37 7.65 -7.79
CA ASN A 46 37.31 6.91 -8.64
C ASN A 46 37.85 5.61 -8.00
N LYS A 47 37.08 5.00 -7.09
CA LYS A 47 37.38 3.77 -6.38
C LYS A 47 36.66 2.60 -7.06
N PRO A 48 37.18 1.36 -6.95
CA PRO A 48 36.48 0.19 -7.48
C PRO A 48 35.09 0.06 -6.85
N LEU A 49 34.13 -0.38 -7.65
CA LEU A 49 32.74 -0.61 -7.21
C LEU A 49 32.76 -1.62 -6.06
N ASP A 50 32.28 -1.20 -4.89
CA ASP A 50 32.23 -2.04 -3.70
C ASP A 50 30.81 -2.09 -3.15
N PHE A 51 30.18 -3.24 -3.34
CA PHE A 51 28.84 -3.55 -2.85
C PHE A 51 28.87 -4.43 -1.59
N LYS A 52 30.05 -4.73 -1.00
CA LYS A 52 30.17 -5.70 0.10
C LYS A 52 29.76 -5.16 1.47
N ASN A 53 29.52 -3.85 1.61
CA ASN A 53 29.17 -3.23 2.88
C ASN A 53 27.71 -3.53 3.26
N TRP A 54 27.51 -4.65 3.97
CA TRP A 54 26.21 -5.12 4.47
C TRP A 54 25.45 -4.06 5.30
N SER A 55 26.18 -3.16 5.98
CA SER A 55 25.62 -2.06 6.78
C SER A 55 24.67 -1.16 5.98
N ASN A 56 24.93 -0.95 4.69
CA ASN A 56 24.10 -0.10 3.83
C ASN A 56 22.75 -0.76 3.47
N TYR A 57 22.69 -2.09 3.53
CA TYR A 57 21.45 -2.84 3.30
C TYR A 57 20.63 -3.01 4.59
N ALA A 58 21.24 -2.86 5.77
CA ALA A 58 20.51 -2.94 7.04
C ALA A 58 19.45 -1.84 7.13
N PHE A 59 19.78 -0.60 6.75
CA PHE A 59 18.82 0.51 6.74
C PHE A 59 17.64 0.22 5.80
N ALA A 60 17.95 -0.22 4.57
CA ALA A 60 16.96 -0.64 3.58
C ALA A 60 16.06 -1.78 4.07
N PHE A 61 16.64 -2.76 4.77
CA PHE A 61 15.94 -3.93 5.28
C PHE A 61 14.94 -3.56 6.38
N PHE A 62 15.36 -2.79 7.38
CA PHE A 62 14.45 -2.35 8.46
C PHE A 62 13.35 -1.41 7.95
N TRP A 63 13.66 -0.52 7.01
CA TRP A 63 12.64 0.30 6.35
C TRP A 63 11.71 -0.53 5.45
N GLY A 64 12.22 -1.58 4.83
CA GLY A 64 11.44 -2.52 4.03
C GLY A 64 10.36 -3.22 4.85
N ILE A 65 10.61 -3.51 6.13
CA ILE A 65 9.60 -4.07 7.05
C ILE A 65 8.43 -3.08 7.24
N GLY A 66 8.71 -1.79 7.39
CA GLY A 66 7.68 -0.75 7.47
C GLY A 66 6.83 -0.68 6.19
N LEU A 67 7.47 -0.76 5.01
CA LEU A 67 6.78 -0.79 3.73
C LEU A 67 5.87 -2.03 3.58
N VAL A 68 6.38 -3.22 3.92
CA VAL A 68 5.61 -4.47 3.90
C VAL A 68 4.44 -4.41 4.86
N SER A 69 4.63 -3.86 6.06
CA SER A 69 3.55 -3.68 7.04
C SER A 69 2.47 -2.74 6.50
N HIS A 70 2.85 -1.66 5.82
CA HIS A 70 1.89 -0.77 5.18
C HIS A 70 1.18 -1.43 3.98
N ALA A 71 1.89 -2.22 3.19
CA ALA A 71 1.32 -3.02 2.10
C ALA A 71 0.25 -3.99 2.64
N ILE A 72 0.56 -4.69 3.73
CA ILE A 72 -0.37 -5.60 4.42
C ILE A 72 -1.60 -4.82 4.89
N TYR A 73 -1.42 -3.65 5.52
CA TYR A 73 -2.53 -2.81 5.97
C TYR A 73 -3.45 -2.41 4.81
N VAL A 74 -2.90 -1.91 3.71
CA VAL A 74 -3.68 -1.52 2.52
C VAL A 74 -4.41 -2.72 1.91
N PHE A 75 -3.74 -3.85 1.74
CA PHE A 75 -4.36 -5.06 1.22
C PHE A 75 -5.45 -5.59 2.14
N PHE A 76 -5.25 -5.53 3.45
CA PHE A 76 -6.19 -6.01 4.44
C PHE A 76 -7.45 -5.13 4.49
N GLU A 77 -7.28 -3.80 4.51
CA GLU A 77 -8.39 -2.83 4.39
C GLU A 77 -9.18 -3.09 3.09
N PHE A 78 -8.49 -3.31 1.96
CA PHE A 78 -9.13 -3.56 0.67
C PHE A 78 -9.91 -4.88 0.61
N LYS A 79 -9.37 -5.95 1.23
CA LYS A 79 -9.95 -7.30 1.17
C LYS A 79 -11.11 -7.47 2.16
N LEU A 80 -10.98 -6.94 3.38
CA LEU A 80 -12.05 -6.98 4.38
C LEU A 80 -13.27 -6.17 3.95
N GLU A 81 -13.05 -4.96 3.43
CA GLU A 81 -14.13 -4.09 2.97
C GLU A 81 -14.92 -4.75 1.82
N ASN A 82 -14.28 -5.59 0.99
CA ASN A 82 -14.96 -6.23 -0.12
C ASN A 82 -15.71 -7.52 0.26
N VAL A 83 -15.26 -8.26 1.28
CA VAL A 83 -15.87 -9.56 1.66
C VAL A 83 -16.97 -9.38 2.71
N PHE A 84 -16.71 -8.60 3.76
CA PHE A 84 -17.69 -8.42 4.84
C PHE A 84 -18.87 -7.58 4.38
N LEU A 85 -18.60 -6.49 3.66
CA LEU A 85 -19.63 -5.57 3.17
C LEU A 85 -20.52 -6.22 2.11
N LYS A 86 -19.96 -7.02 1.19
CA LYS A 86 -20.76 -7.77 0.20
C LYS A 86 -21.69 -8.78 0.86
N ARG A 87 -21.19 -9.58 1.81
CA ARG A 87 -22.05 -10.55 2.54
C ARG A 87 -23.13 -9.85 3.32
N TRP A 88 -22.82 -8.72 3.95
CA TRP A 88 -23.81 -7.94 4.69
C TRP A 88 -24.87 -7.33 3.74
N GLU A 89 -24.46 -6.77 2.60
CA GLU A 89 -25.37 -6.27 1.57
C GLU A 89 -26.27 -7.39 1.03
N GLU A 90 -25.72 -8.56 0.69
CA GLU A 90 -26.50 -9.73 0.25
C GLU A 90 -27.51 -10.19 1.30
N LYS A 91 -27.11 -10.23 2.58
CA LYS A 91 -27.99 -10.63 3.68
C LYS A 91 -29.15 -9.65 3.86
N LYS A 92 -28.88 -8.35 3.70
CA LYS A 92 -29.92 -7.31 3.77
C LYS A 92 -30.85 -7.32 2.57
N ILE A 93 -30.33 -7.55 1.36
CA ILE A 93 -31.15 -7.68 0.15
C ILE A 93 -32.11 -8.88 0.26
N LYS A 94 -31.65 -10.02 0.80
CA LYS A 94 -32.52 -11.17 1.07
C LYS A 94 -33.65 -10.84 2.05
N GLN A 95 -33.36 -10.13 3.14
CA GLN A 95 -34.40 -9.72 4.10
C GLN A 95 -35.49 -8.87 3.43
N PHE A 96 -35.12 -7.91 2.59
CA PHE A 96 -36.11 -7.08 1.88
C PHE A 96 -36.93 -7.82 0.82
N LEU A 97 -36.40 -8.91 0.25
CA LEU A 97 -37.13 -9.77 -0.70
C LEU A 97 -38.05 -10.77 -0.01
N GLU A 98 -37.76 -11.15 1.23
CA GLU A 98 -38.62 -12.04 2.05
C GLU A 98 -39.70 -11.24 2.82
N GLU A 99 -39.46 -9.95 3.09
CA GLU A 99 -40.45 -9.03 3.68
C GLU A 99 -41.43 -8.46 2.64
N GLN A 100 -41.30 -8.80 1.36
CA GLN A 100 -42.28 -8.54 0.29
C GLN A 100 -43.04 -9.81 -0.10
#